data_AF-A0A9D6WU46-F1
#
_entry.id   AF-A0A9D6WU46-F1
#
_cell.length_a   1.000
_cell.length_b   1.000
_cell.length_c   1.000
_cell.angle_alpha   90.00
_cell.angle_beta   90.00
_cell.angle_gamma   90.00
#
_symmetry.space_group_name_H-M   'P 1'
#
loop_
_entity.id
_entity.type
_entity.pdbx_description
1 polymer ?
#
loop_
_entity_poly.entity_id
_entity_poly.type
_entity_poly.pdbx_seq_one_letter_code
_entity_poly.pdbx_strand_id
1 'polypeptide(L)' 'MNPELGLAWFRIALFFTLTSGGLLFFVAPGTAEFVISVTSLIIGIGFIAIIALVVRWSNR' A
#
# COMPACT_ATOMS: atom_id res chain seq x y z
N MET A 1 12.27 0.46 -16.90
CA MET A 1 11.68 -0.49 -15.93
C MET A 1 11.21 -1.72 -16.70
N ASN A 2 11.52 -2.94 -16.24
CA ASN A 2 10.81 -4.12 -16.76
C ASN A 2 9.33 -3.97 -16.34
N PRO A 3 8.37 -3.87 -17.28
CA PRO A 3 6.96 -3.62 -16.96
C PRO A 3 6.39 -4.67 -16.00
N GLU A 4 6.85 -5.92 -16.12
CA GLU A 4 6.42 -7.04 -15.28
C GLU A 4 6.83 -6.86 -13.81
N LEU A 5 8.05 -6.33 -13.57
CA LEU A 5 8.52 -6.01 -12.22
C LEU A 5 7.70 -4.88 -11.59
N GLY A 6 7.36 -3.84 -12.36
CA GLY A 6 6.51 -2.75 -11.88
C GLY A 6 5.11 -3.22 -11.50
N LEU A 7 4.52 -4.10 -12.32
CA LEU A 7 3.21 -4.69 -12.05
C LEU A 7 3.22 -5.60 -10.82
N ALA A 8 4.28 -6.40 -10.63
CA ALA A 8 4.45 -7.26 -9.46
C ALA A 8 4.52 -6.44 -8.17
N TRP A 9 5.35 -5.39 -8.14
CA TRP A 9 5.46 -4.51 -6.97
C TRP A 9 4.17 -3.74 -6.68
N PHE A 10 3.46 -3.29 -7.71
CA PHE A 10 2.16 -2.64 -7.56
C PHE A 10 1.12 -3.58 -6.93
N ARG A 11 1.07 -4.85 -7.37
CA ARG A 11 0.19 -5.87 -6.79
C ARG A 11 0.50 -6.15 -5.33
N ILE A 12 1.77 -6.25 -4.96
CA ILE A 12 2.20 -6.45 -3.58
C ILE A 12 1.77 -5.25 -2.72
N ALA A 13 2.03 -4.03 -3.18
CA ALA A 13 1.64 -2.82 -2.47
C ALA A 13 0.11 -2.75 -2.27
N LEU A 14 -0.66 -3.05 -3.32
CA LEU A 14 -2.12 -3.14 -3.23
C LEU A 14 -2.59 -4.18 -2.21
N PHE A 15 -1.99 -5.37 -2.21
CA PHE A 15 -2.35 -6.42 -1.27
C PHE A 15 -2.13 -5.98 0.19
N PHE A 16 -0.97 -5.38 0.49
CA PHE A 16 -0.68 -4.85 1.82
C PHE A 16 -1.65 -3.75 2.23
N THR A 17 -1.94 -2.80 1.33
CA THR A 17 -2.90 -1.71 1.57
C THR A 17 -4.31 -2.23 1.83
N LEU A 18 -4.80 -3.15 0.99
CA LEU A 18 -6.15 -3.69 1.16
C LEU A 18 -6.27 -4.54 2.42
N THR A 19 -5.25 -5.34 2.74
CA THR A 19 -5.25 -6.18 3.94
C THR A 19 -5.20 -5.33 5.22
N SER A 20 -4.31 -4.34 5.27
CA SER A 20 -4.23 -3.42 6.41
C SER A 20 -5.49 -2.58 6.57
N GLY A 21 -6.07 -2.10 5.47
CA GLY A 21 -7.35 -1.37 5.50
C GLY A 21 -8.51 -2.25 5.94
N GLY A 22 -8.54 -3.51 5.49
CA GLY A 22 -9.51 -4.50 5.93
C GLY A 22 -9.42 -4.80 7.42
N LEU A 23 -8.20 -4.99 7.93
CA LEU A 23 -7.95 -5.27 9.35
C LEU A 23 -8.45 -4.14 10.27
N LEU A 24 -8.42 -2.88 9.84
CA LEU A 24 -8.93 -1.77 10.64
C LEU A 24 -10.42 -1.89 11.01
N PHE A 25 -11.22 -2.63 10.23
CA PHE A 25 -12.62 -2.88 10.57
C PHE A 25 -12.79 -3.93 11.68
N PHE A 26 -11.76 -4.74 11.95
CA PHE A 26 -11.81 -5.84 12.93
C PHE A 26 -10.98 -5.54 14.18
N VAL A 27 -10.03 -4.60 14.11
CA VAL A 27 -9.17 -4.24 15.24
C VAL A 27 -9.83 -3.16 16.09
N ALA A 28 -9.89 -3.40 17.40
CA ALA A 28 -10.46 -2.45 18.35
C ALA A 28 -9.64 -1.14 18.40
N PRO A 29 -10.29 0.03 18.29
CA PRO A 29 -9.62 1.31 18.40
C PRO A 29 -9.03 1.51 19.80
N GLY A 30 -7.85 2.13 19.88
CA GLY A 30 -7.11 2.34 21.13
C GLY A 30 -6.11 1.25 21.49
N THR A 31 -5.94 0.23 20.65
CA THR A 31 -4.92 -0.81 20.80
C THR A 31 -3.65 -0.50 20.00
N ALA A 32 -2.53 -1.11 20.38
CA ALA A 32 -1.29 -1.02 19.60
C ALA A 32 -1.47 -1.60 18.18
N GLU A 33 -2.26 -2.67 18.03
CA GLU A 33 -2.58 -3.27 16.73
C GLU A 33 -3.31 -2.29 15.80
N PHE A 34 -4.18 -1.43 16.34
CA PHE A 34 -4.88 -0.41 15.55
C PHE A 34 -3.88 0.60 14.99
N VAL A 35 -2.98 1.12 15.84
CA VAL A 35 -1.96 2.10 15.44
C VAL A 35 -1.03 1.53 14.38
N ILE A 36 -0.59 0.28 14.56
CA ILE A 36 0.26 -0.41 13.59
C ILE A 36 -0.49 -0.58 12.26
N SER A 37 -1.74 -1.04 12.30
CA SER A 37 -2.56 -1.23 11.09
C SER A 37 -2.78 0.08 10.33
N VAL A 38 -3.07 1.19 11.03
CA VAL A 38 -3.20 2.52 10.42
C VAL A 38 -1.89 2.96 9.77
N THR A 39 -0.78 2.78 10.49
CA THR A 39 0.55 3.18 9.99
C THR A 39 0.94 2.37 8.75
N SER A 40 0.73 1.05 8.78
CA SER A 40 0.96 0.17 7.63
C SER A 40 0.08 0.54 6.44
N LEU A 41 -1.17 0.93 6.67
CA LEU A 41 -2.07 1.40 5.62
C LEU A 41 -1.53 2.66 4.94
N ILE A 42 -1.08 3.64 5.73
CA ILE A 42 -0.49 4.89 5.22
C ILE A 42 0.76 4.59 4.39
N ILE A 43 1.64 3.72 4.87
CA ILE A 43 2.85 3.31 4.15
C ILE A 43 2.49 2.63 2.82
N GLY A 44 1.52 1.71 2.83
CA GLY A 44 1.06 1.02 1.62
C GLY A 44 0.50 2.00 0.58
N ILE A 45 -0.36 2.94 1.00
CA ILE A 45 -0.88 4.01 0.12
C ILE A 45 0.27 4.85 -0.45
N GLY A 46 1.26 5.20 0.38
CA GLY A 46 2.45 5.92 -0.06
C GLY A 46 3.24 5.18 -1.14
N PHE A 47 3.47 3.88 -0.96
CA PHE A 47 4.12 3.04 -1.97
C PHE A 47 3.34 2.99 -3.28
N ILE A 48 2.01 2.80 -3.22
CA ILE A 48 1.15 2.81 -4.40
C ILE A 48 1.27 4.16 -5.14
N ALA A 49 1.23 5.27 -4.41
CA ALA A 49 1.35 6.61 -4.98
C ALA A 49 2.71 6.82 -5.65
N ILE A 50 3.81 6.39 -5.02
CA ILE A 50 5.17 6.46 -5.59
C ILE A 50 5.26 5.63 -6.86
N ILE A 51 4.81 4.38 -6.84
CA ILE A 51 4.84 3.51 -8.02
C ILE A 51 4.01 4.14 -9.15
N ALA A 52 2.82 4.65 -8.85
CA ALA A 52 1.97 5.32 -9.83
C ALA A 52 2.64 6.57 -10.42
N LEU A 53 3.30 7.39 -9.60
CA LEU A 53 4.05 8.58 -10.05
C LEU A 53 5.24 8.20 -10.94
N VAL A 54 6.02 7.19 -10.55
CA VAL A 54 7.16 6.72 -11.35
C VAL A 54 6.70 6.19 -12.71
N VAL A 55 5.62 5.40 -12.74
CA VAL A 55 5.03 4.92 -14.01
C VAL A 55 4.51 6.09 -14.84
N ARG A 56 3.83 7.07 -14.21
CA ARG A 56 3.31 8.27 -14.88
C ARG A 56 4.44 9.09 -15.53
N TRP A 57 5.58 9.23 -14.85
CA TRP A 57 6.73 9.95 -15.37
C TRP A 57 7.51 9.16 -16.42
N SER A 58 7.65 7.84 -16.24
CA SER A 58 8.34 7.00 -17.23
C SER A 58 7.56 6.85 -18.54
N ASN A 59 6.25 7.09 -18.54
CA ASN A 59 5.39 7.04 -19.72
C ASN A 59 5.24 8.41 -20.42
N ARG A 60 5.94 9.45 -19.95
CA ARG A 60 6.10 10.73 -20.66
C ARG A 60 7.48 10.76 -21.31
#